data_AF-A0A1I0Q8N7-F1
#
_entry.id   AF-A0A1I0Q8N7-F1
#
_cell.length_a   1.000
_cell.length_b   1.000
_cell.length_c   1.000
_cell.angle_alpha   90.00
_cell.angle_beta   90.00
_cell.angle_gamma   90.00
#
_symmetry.space_group_name_H-M   'P 1'
#
loop_
_entity.id
_entity.type
_entity.pdbx_description
1 polymer ?
#
loop_
_entity_poly.entity_id
_entity_poly.type
_entity_poly.pdbx_seq_one_letter_code
_entity_poly.pdbx_strand_id
1 'polypeptide(L)'
;MRRRIISVLLIILYMNIVLHTYVAAFTWQREIHLGEPILVYHNDTLLYNITLDININSGQVYAIITEVPSGRLFLKNIDWNTIELGNTNITMTSTWKNPQNRTARVIITGPDTYTVLLQSELAQNETEQGNLTAANVTNQTNQTNTTPANLTVNLTPINLTPVVVPQNLTCDSVQECQQIIDNLTAQLEQLKEERDELAKQLQYLQQQLNMTMTENEQLRKQIEILQQALEERNKRIRELEEEIERLKAEQWSWETAREKAEEQYILWTPYLFPIVLASLTIYYRRYKRIKKYADVQIDLKAKELKEELLSEYLKKDLLRAKIETIVDDPNLLVILRTIIPQITGSTEITKGDILQLDIDQVAKLARKRFLLKENRVEYLKKKLLELKERIKEEAGKDV
;
A
#
# COMPACT_ATOMS: atom_id res chain seq x y z
N MET A 1 42.23 11.03 32.01
CA MET A 1 40.83 11.50 32.05
C MET A 1 40.55 12.73 31.18
N ARG A 2 41.39 13.78 31.17
CA ARG A 2 41.13 15.02 30.38
C ARG A 2 40.89 14.83 28.87
N ARG A 3 41.58 13.90 28.19
CA ARG A 3 41.39 13.68 26.74
C ARG A 3 40.03 13.06 26.38
N ARG A 4 39.42 12.26 27.27
CA ARG A 4 38.09 11.68 27.02
C ARG A 4 36.96 12.69 27.22
N ILE A 5 37.14 13.63 28.15
CA ILE A 5 36.16 14.70 28.41
C ILE A 5 36.13 15.69 27.23
N ILE A 6 37.27 15.98 26.60
CA ILE A 6 37.33 16.85 25.42
C ILE A 6 36.65 16.19 24.20
N SER A 7 36.82 14.89 23.97
CA SER A 7 36.09 14.18 22.90
C SER A 7 34.59 14.13 23.13
N VAL A 8 34.13 13.95 24.38
CA VAL A 8 32.69 13.95 24.69
C VAL A 8 32.09 15.34 24.54
N LEU A 9 32.80 16.40 24.96
CA LEU A 9 32.38 17.79 24.72
C LEU A 9 32.35 18.15 23.24
N LEU A 10 33.32 17.68 22.44
CA LEU A 10 33.31 17.86 20.98
C LEU A 10 32.16 17.12 20.33
N ILE A 11 31.81 15.92 20.79
CA ILE A 11 30.64 15.17 20.28
C ILE A 11 29.33 15.84 20.68
N ILE A 12 29.21 16.37 21.91
CA ILE A 12 28.02 17.11 22.35
C ILE A 12 27.91 18.45 21.62
N LEU A 13 29.04 19.11 21.32
CA LEU A 13 29.06 20.33 20.50
C LEU A 13 28.71 20.01 19.04
N TYR A 14 29.21 18.91 18.47
CA TYR A 14 28.88 18.47 17.11
C TYR A 14 27.40 18.06 17.00
N MET A 15 26.86 17.36 18.01
CA MET A 15 25.44 17.00 18.06
C MET A 15 24.54 18.23 18.27
N ASN A 16 24.95 19.23 19.08
CA ASN A 16 24.19 20.47 19.21
C ASN A 16 24.28 21.37 17.96
N ILE A 17 25.44 21.45 17.30
CA ILE A 17 25.59 22.22 16.06
C ILE A 17 24.80 21.58 14.92
N VAL A 18 24.75 20.24 14.84
CA VAL A 18 23.93 19.53 13.84
C VAL A 18 22.43 19.65 14.15
N LEU A 19 22.03 19.78 15.42
CA LEU A 19 20.64 20.04 15.78
C LEU A 19 20.20 21.49 15.48
N HIS A 20 21.13 22.44 15.35
CA HIS A 20 20.85 23.86 15.09
C HIS A 20 20.90 24.25 13.60
N THR A 21 21.07 23.30 12.68
CA THR A 21 20.95 23.55 11.22
C THR A 21 19.73 22.91 10.58
N TYR A 22 18.81 22.34 11.36
CA TYR A 22 17.47 22.08 10.87
C TYR A 22 16.74 23.42 10.78
N VAL A 23 16.93 24.10 9.65
CA VAL A 23 15.92 25.00 9.11
C VAL A 23 14.61 24.24 9.22
N ALA A 24 13.64 24.83 9.91
CA ALA A 24 12.36 24.22 10.15
C ALA A 24 11.81 23.65 8.83
N ALA A 25 11.60 22.34 8.84
CA ALA A 25 11.32 21.54 7.67
C ALA A 25 9.86 21.08 7.76
N PHE A 26 9.03 21.67 6.93
CA PHE A 26 7.67 21.23 6.67
C PHE A 26 7.68 19.75 6.29
N THR A 27 6.87 18.96 6.98
CA THR A 27 6.65 17.54 6.69
C THR A 27 5.16 17.34 6.51
N TRP A 28 4.76 16.94 5.31
CA TRP A 28 3.39 16.56 4.97
C TRP A 28 3.32 15.07 4.74
N GLN A 29 2.40 14.39 5.41
CA GLN A 29 2.19 12.95 5.27
C GLN A 29 0.70 12.66 5.19
N ARG A 30 0.28 11.97 4.13
CA ARG A 30 -1.11 11.54 4.00
C ARG A 30 -1.28 10.28 3.16
N GLU A 31 -2.38 9.59 3.38
CA GLU A 31 -2.90 8.58 2.45
C GLU A 31 -3.73 9.28 1.38
N ILE A 32 -3.40 8.99 0.12
CA ILE A 32 -4.02 9.61 -1.05
C ILE A 32 -4.54 8.54 -2.01
N HIS A 33 -5.56 8.87 -2.78
CA HIS A 33 -6.01 8.04 -3.87
C HIS A 33 -5.11 8.21 -5.09
N LEU A 34 -4.79 7.10 -5.77
CA LEU A 34 -4.01 7.14 -7.02
C LEU A 34 -4.83 7.83 -8.11
N GLY A 35 -4.18 8.71 -8.86
CA GLY A 35 -4.77 9.60 -9.84
C GLY A 35 -5.20 10.96 -9.28
N GLU A 36 -5.14 11.14 -7.95
CA GLU A 36 -5.45 12.43 -7.34
C GLU A 36 -4.26 13.41 -7.46
N PRO A 37 -4.50 14.68 -7.88
CA PRO A 37 -3.45 15.67 -7.94
C PRO A 37 -3.13 16.25 -6.56
N ILE A 38 -1.85 16.20 -6.23
CA ILE A 38 -1.21 16.88 -5.11
C ILE A 38 -0.62 18.18 -5.64
N LEU A 39 -1.04 19.30 -5.05
CA LEU A 39 -0.58 20.63 -5.42
C LEU A 39 0.45 21.12 -4.40
N VAL A 40 1.61 21.55 -4.89
CA VAL A 40 2.68 22.11 -4.07
C VAL A 40 2.82 23.60 -4.39
N TYR A 41 2.59 24.43 -3.38
CA TYR A 41 2.68 25.88 -3.45
C TYR A 41 3.92 26.39 -2.72
N HIS A 42 4.39 27.55 -3.16
CA HIS A 42 5.40 28.34 -2.47
C HIS A 42 4.95 29.80 -2.46
N ASN A 43 4.75 30.40 -1.28
CA ASN A 43 4.25 31.78 -1.13
C ASN A 43 3.07 32.07 -2.10
N ASP A 44 2.03 31.23 -2.07
CA ASP A 44 0.81 31.30 -2.89
C ASP A 44 0.98 31.08 -4.40
N THR A 45 2.16 30.72 -4.88
CA THR A 45 2.40 30.33 -6.27
C THR A 45 2.45 28.81 -6.44
N LEU A 46 1.68 28.27 -7.40
CA LEU A 46 1.68 26.83 -7.69
C LEU A 46 2.95 26.45 -8.45
N LEU A 47 3.76 25.58 -7.85
CA LEU A 47 5.04 25.14 -8.43
C LEU A 47 4.92 23.77 -9.09
N TYR A 48 4.34 22.80 -8.38
CA TYR A 48 4.24 21.43 -8.85
C TYR A 48 2.81 20.90 -8.75
N ASN A 49 2.38 20.23 -9.80
CA ASN A 49 1.21 19.38 -9.81
C ASN A 49 1.68 17.92 -9.92
N ILE A 50 1.47 17.15 -8.87
CA ILE A 50 1.98 15.79 -8.73
C ILE A 50 0.81 14.82 -8.73
N THR A 51 0.77 13.91 -9.67
CA THR A 51 -0.20 12.82 -9.71
C THR A 51 0.52 11.50 -9.55
N LEU A 52 -0.03 10.59 -8.73
CA LEU A 52 0.56 9.28 -8.50
C LEU A 52 -0.27 8.21 -9.21
N ASP A 53 0.40 7.32 -9.92
CA ASP A 53 -0.27 6.18 -10.57
C ASP A 53 0.51 4.88 -10.33
N ILE A 54 -0.20 3.76 -10.35
CA ILE A 54 0.41 2.42 -10.26
C ILE A 54 0.43 1.80 -11.65
N ASN A 55 1.62 1.39 -12.07
CA ASN A 55 1.73 0.55 -13.24
C ASN A 55 1.18 -0.85 -12.92
N ILE A 56 0.08 -1.23 -13.57
CA ILE A 56 -0.63 -2.50 -13.35
C ILE A 56 0.25 -3.72 -13.62
N ASN A 57 1.22 -3.60 -14.53
CA ASN A 57 2.09 -4.71 -14.94
C ASN A 57 3.28 -4.91 -14.00
N SER A 58 3.84 -3.84 -13.44
CA SER A 58 5.02 -3.90 -12.55
C SER A 58 4.70 -3.73 -11.07
N GLY A 59 3.50 -3.27 -10.73
CA GLY A 59 3.09 -2.95 -9.36
C GLY A 59 3.85 -1.78 -8.74
N GLN A 60 4.63 -1.03 -9.53
CA GLN A 60 5.41 0.11 -9.06
C GLN A 60 4.57 1.40 -9.10
N VAL A 61 4.77 2.26 -8.10
CA VAL A 61 4.14 3.58 -8.04
C VAL A 61 5.04 4.59 -8.75
N TYR A 62 4.47 5.28 -9.73
CA TYR A 62 5.12 6.36 -10.43
C TYR A 62 4.48 7.69 -10.04
N ALA A 63 5.32 8.69 -9.80
CA ALA A 63 4.93 10.07 -9.70
C ALA A 63 5.08 10.74 -11.06
N ILE A 64 3.98 11.29 -11.55
CA ILE A 64 3.94 12.21 -12.68
C ILE A 64 3.95 13.62 -12.07
N ILE A 65 5.07 14.31 -12.23
CA ILE A 65 5.29 15.65 -11.68
C ILE A 65 5.27 16.62 -12.85
N THR A 66 4.33 17.57 -12.82
CA THR A 66 4.28 18.69 -13.76
C THR A 66 4.73 19.95 -13.05
N GLU A 67 5.83 20.53 -13.51
CA GLU A 67 6.30 21.85 -13.09
C GLU A 67 5.46 22.91 -13.81
N VAL A 68 4.58 23.59 -13.08
CA VAL A 68 3.58 24.50 -13.64
C VAL A 68 4.21 25.75 -14.30
N PRO A 69 5.25 26.38 -13.73
CA PRO A 69 5.88 27.55 -14.36
C PRO A 69 6.60 27.24 -15.68
N SER A 70 7.12 26.02 -15.85
CA SER A 70 7.96 25.64 -16.99
C SER A 70 7.26 24.69 -17.98
N GLY A 71 6.12 24.09 -17.58
CA GLY A 71 5.43 23.05 -18.32
C GLY A 71 6.20 21.72 -18.40
N ARG A 72 7.28 21.54 -17.65
CA ARG A 72 8.10 20.33 -17.71
C ARG A 72 7.42 19.19 -16.97
N LEU A 73 7.47 18.00 -17.56
CA LEU A 73 6.85 16.80 -17.02
C LEU A 73 7.93 15.76 -16.70
N PHE A 74 7.96 15.32 -15.44
CA PHE A 74 8.89 14.33 -14.93
C PHE A 74 8.12 13.08 -14.53
N LEU A 75 8.59 11.93 -14.97
CA LEU A 75 8.10 10.63 -14.51
C LEU A 75 9.18 10.00 -13.63
N LYS A 76 8.86 9.76 -12.36
CA LYS A 76 9.80 9.20 -11.39
C LYS A 76 9.17 8.03 -10.65
N ASN A 77 9.94 6.95 -10.46
CA ASN A 77 9.56 5.87 -9.57
C ASN A 77 9.88 6.28 -8.13
N ILE A 78 8.86 6.26 -7.27
CA ILE A 78 8.90 6.71 -5.87
C ILE A 78 8.72 5.56 -4.87
N ASP A 79 8.60 4.33 -5.36
CA ASP A 79 8.43 3.14 -4.54
C ASP A 79 9.72 2.89 -3.75
N TRP A 80 9.70 3.19 -2.45
CA TRP A 80 10.86 3.10 -1.54
C TRP A 80 12.06 4.00 -1.90
N ASN A 81 11.89 4.91 -2.85
CA ASN A 81 12.92 5.86 -3.27
C ASN A 81 12.49 7.28 -2.92
N THR A 82 13.42 8.03 -2.35
CA THR A 82 13.27 9.48 -2.15
C THR A 82 13.65 10.20 -3.42
N ILE A 83 12.74 11.02 -3.94
CA ILE A 83 13.02 11.88 -5.10
C ILE A 83 13.17 13.32 -4.64
N GLU A 84 14.13 14.04 -5.20
CA GLU A 84 14.28 15.48 -5.03
C GLU A 84 13.60 16.20 -6.20
N LEU A 85 12.70 17.13 -5.89
CA LEU A 85 11.94 17.91 -6.87
C LEU A 85 12.74 19.14 -7.32
N GLY A 86 13.61 18.95 -8.31
CA GLY A 86 14.37 20.05 -8.93
C GLY A 86 15.33 20.75 -7.98
N ASN A 87 15.48 22.08 -8.12
CA ASN A 87 16.30 22.92 -7.23
C ASN A 87 15.57 23.32 -5.94
N THR A 88 14.33 22.86 -5.77
CA THR A 88 13.59 23.04 -4.52
C THR A 88 13.96 21.84 -3.66
N ASN A 89 14.47 22.06 -2.44
CA ASN A 89 14.87 21.01 -1.49
C ASN A 89 13.64 20.23 -0.95
N ILE A 90 12.73 19.85 -1.82
CA ILE A 90 11.53 19.09 -1.52
C ILE A 90 11.84 17.64 -1.85
N THR A 91 11.71 16.77 -0.86
CA THR A 91 11.86 15.35 -1.05
C THR A 91 10.54 14.64 -0.93
N MET A 92 10.31 13.64 -1.79
CA MET A 92 9.08 12.85 -1.77
C MET A 92 9.38 11.36 -1.75
N THR A 93 8.70 10.64 -0.87
CA THR A 93 8.86 9.19 -0.71
C THR A 93 7.50 8.52 -0.51
N SER A 94 7.25 7.39 -1.17
CA SER A 94 6.11 6.53 -0.87
C SER A 94 6.50 5.49 0.19
N THR A 95 5.68 5.34 1.23
CA THR A 95 5.95 4.43 2.36
C THR A 95 5.03 3.20 2.40
N TRP A 96 3.86 3.29 1.76
CA TRP A 96 2.89 2.20 1.74
C TRP A 96 1.97 2.33 0.53
N LYS A 97 1.49 1.20 0.02
CA LYS A 97 0.55 1.14 -1.10
C LYS A 97 -0.47 0.02 -0.93
N ASN A 98 -1.71 0.27 -1.35
CA ASN A 98 -2.77 -0.71 -1.47
C ASN A 98 -3.28 -0.78 -2.92
N PRO A 99 -2.89 -1.82 -3.69
CA PRO A 99 -3.32 -1.97 -5.07
C PRO A 99 -4.83 -2.18 -5.24
N GLN A 100 -5.51 -2.75 -4.25
CA GLN A 100 -6.95 -3.08 -4.34
C GLN A 100 -7.81 -1.82 -4.19
N ASN A 101 -7.48 -0.97 -3.22
CA ASN A 101 -8.21 0.30 -2.98
C ASN A 101 -7.61 1.48 -3.77
N ARG A 102 -6.57 1.23 -4.57
CA ARG A 102 -5.81 2.27 -5.28
C ARG A 102 -5.40 3.43 -4.37
N THR A 103 -4.85 3.12 -3.19
CA THR A 103 -4.34 4.14 -2.25
C THR A 103 -2.84 4.00 -2.04
N ALA A 104 -2.17 5.13 -1.77
CA ALA A 104 -0.76 5.17 -1.40
C ALA A 104 -0.53 6.19 -0.29
N ARG A 105 0.39 5.89 0.62
CA ARG A 105 0.86 6.84 1.63
C ARG A 105 2.12 7.52 1.15
N VAL A 106 2.09 8.85 1.12
CA VAL A 106 3.19 9.67 0.61
C VAL A 106 3.62 10.67 1.68
N ILE A 107 4.93 10.84 1.76
CA ILE A 107 5.57 11.82 2.62
C ILE A 107 6.28 12.82 1.71
N ILE A 108 5.99 14.10 1.91
CA ILE A 108 6.65 15.22 1.24
C ILE A 108 7.30 16.06 2.34
N THR A 109 8.61 16.23 2.27
CA THR A 109 9.36 17.11 3.18
C THR A 109 9.98 18.25 2.41
N GLY A 110 10.00 19.44 2.99
CA GLY A 110 10.59 20.62 2.35
C GLY A 110 10.74 21.77 3.34
N PRO A 111 11.18 22.95 2.88
CA PRO A 111 11.24 24.15 3.71
C PRO A 111 9.84 24.62 4.15
N ASP A 112 9.73 25.33 5.28
CA ASP A 112 8.46 25.87 5.81
C ASP A 112 7.72 26.88 4.91
N THR A 113 8.37 27.36 3.85
CA THR A 113 7.78 28.29 2.87
C THR A 113 6.89 27.60 1.83
N TYR A 114 6.77 26.27 1.91
CA TYR A 114 5.98 25.48 0.99
C TYR A 114 4.73 24.94 1.67
N THR A 115 3.61 24.97 0.96
CA THR A 115 2.34 24.37 1.41
C THR A 115 1.91 23.31 0.41
N VAL A 116 1.40 22.19 0.93
CA VAL A 116 0.94 21.05 0.11
C VAL A 116 -0.54 20.85 0.36
N LEU A 117 -1.32 20.86 -0.71
CA LEU A 117 -2.77 20.71 -0.68
C LEU A 117 -3.20 19.59 -1.63
N LEU A 118 -4.25 18.85 -1.27
CA LEU A 118 -4.92 17.93 -2.18
C LEU A 118 -5.98 18.67 -2.98
N GLN A 119 -6.12 18.33 -4.26
CA GLN A 119 -7.19 18.88 -5.09
C GLN A 119 -8.58 18.55 -4.51
N SER A 120 -8.77 17.39 -3.86
CA SER A 120 -10.04 17.08 -3.20
C SER A 120 -10.39 18.04 -2.06
N GLU A 121 -9.39 18.60 -1.36
CA GLU A 121 -9.59 19.57 -0.29
C GLU A 121 -9.93 20.95 -0.82
N LEU A 122 -9.36 21.32 -1.98
CA LEU A 122 -9.78 22.51 -2.72
C LEU A 122 -11.26 22.37 -3.15
N ALA A 123 -11.62 21.20 -3.66
CA ALA A 123 -12.98 20.91 -4.11
C ALA A 123 -13.99 20.83 -2.94
N GLN A 124 -13.61 20.31 -1.77
CA GLN A 124 -14.47 20.26 -0.59
C GLN A 124 -14.74 21.66 0.00
N ASN A 125 -13.77 22.57 -0.07
CA ASN A 125 -14.01 23.98 0.26
C ASN A 125 -14.98 24.65 -0.75
N GLU A 126 -15.01 24.21 -2.02
CA GLU A 126 -16.01 24.64 -3.00
C GLU A 126 -17.37 23.94 -2.82
N THR A 127 -17.42 22.70 -2.28
CA THR A 127 -18.68 21.95 -2.09
C THR A 127 -19.45 22.35 -0.83
N GLU A 128 -18.78 22.86 0.21
CA GLU A 128 -19.46 23.57 1.31
C GLU A 128 -19.95 24.96 0.89
N GLN A 129 -19.46 25.49 -0.24
CA GLN A 129 -19.95 26.71 -0.90
C GLN A 129 -21.02 26.42 -1.98
N GLY A 130 -21.26 25.15 -2.30
CA GLY A 130 -22.13 24.70 -3.40
C GLY A 130 -23.62 24.57 -3.07
N ASN A 131 -24.04 24.84 -1.82
CA ASN A 131 -25.46 24.84 -1.43
C ASN A 131 -26.07 26.26 -1.34
N LEU A 132 -25.52 27.21 -2.08
CA LEU A 132 -26.18 28.47 -2.40
C LEU A 132 -26.39 28.54 -3.91
N THR A 133 -27.64 28.31 -4.30
CA THR A 133 -28.16 28.48 -5.66
C THR A 133 -27.68 29.78 -6.30
N ALA A 134 -27.04 29.62 -7.46
CA ALA A 134 -26.99 30.53 -8.60
C ALA A 134 -27.30 32.02 -8.31
N ALA A 135 -26.25 32.80 -8.16
CA ALA A 135 -26.23 34.17 -8.66
C ALA A 135 -24.85 34.41 -9.28
N ASN A 136 -24.85 34.80 -10.56
CA ASN A 136 -23.69 35.23 -11.33
C ASN A 136 -22.81 36.18 -10.50
N VAL A 137 -21.64 35.71 -10.06
CA VAL A 137 -20.54 36.58 -9.68
C VAL A 137 -19.40 36.29 -10.64
N THR A 138 -19.38 37.08 -11.71
CA THR A 138 -18.21 37.27 -12.55
C THR A 138 -17.16 37.92 -11.66
N ASN A 139 -16.16 37.16 -11.22
CA ASN A 139 -14.99 37.73 -10.53
C ASN A 139 -14.19 38.56 -11.53
N GLN A 140 -14.51 39.86 -11.62
CA GLN A 140 -13.56 40.86 -12.04
C GLN A 140 -12.65 41.15 -10.84
N THR A 141 -11.44 40.58 -10.87
CA THR A 141 -10.28 41.11 -10.16
C THR A 141 -9.98 42.51 -10.71
N ASN A 142 -10.61 43.53 -10.12
CA ASN A 142 -10.09 44.89 -10.18
C ASN A 142 -9.36 45.16 -8.88
N GLN A 143 -8.02 45.17 -9.00
CA GLN A 143 -7.13 45.84 -8.07
C GLN A 143 -7.61 47.28 -7.89
N THR A 144 -8.30 47.59 -6.79
CA THR A 144 -8.41 48.97 -6.33
C THR A 144 -7.21 49.25 -5.44
N ASN A 145 -6.20 49.86 -6.06
CA ASN A 145 -5.20 50.64 -5.37
C ASN A 145 -5.91 51.52 -4.33
N THR A 146 -5.54 51.32 -3.06
CA THR A 146 -5.90 52.22 -1.96
C THR A 146 -5.20 53.55 -2.16
N THR A 147 -5.78 54.44 -2.96
CA THR A 147 -5.61 55.87 -2.78
C THR A 147 -6.81 56.37 -1.99
N PRO A 148 -6.61 57.08 -0.86
CA PRO A 148 -7.71 57.75 -0.18
C PRO A 148 -8.25 58.80 -1.16
N ALA A 149 -9.40 58.52 -1.77
CA ALA A 149 -10.14 59.51 -2.52
C ALA A 149 -10.61 60.56 -1.51
N ASN A 150 -9.79 61.59 -1.34
CA ASN A 150 -10.15 62.80 -0.63
C ASN A 150 -11.31 63.41 -1.43
N LEU A 151 -12.54 63.15 -0.96
CA LEU A 151 -13.78 63.67 -1.54
C LEU A 151 -13.86 65.17 -1.22
N THR A 152 -13.04 65.95 -1.91
CA THR A 152 -13.22 67.40 -1.96
C THR A 152 -14.40 67.65 -2.88
N VAL A 153 -15.61 67.64 -2.32
CA VAL A 153 -16.79 68.17 -3.01
C VAL A 153 -16.51 69.66 -3.17
N ASN A 154 -16.10 70.07 -4.37
CA ASN A 154 -15.92 71.48 -4.71
C ASN A 154 -17.31 72.09 -4.84
N LEU A 155 -17.92 72.40 -3.70
CA LEU A 155 -19.13 73.21 -3.62
C LEU A 155 -18.71 74.61 -4.03
N THR A 156 -18.87 74.94 -5.32
CA THR A 156 -18.83 76.34 -5.73
C THR A 156 -19.90 77.07 -4.93
N PRO A 157 -19.56 78.11 -4.16
CA PRO A 157 -20.55 78.86 -3.40
C PRO A 157 -21.57 79.42 -4.39
N ILE A 158 -22.82 78.98 -4.24
CA ILE A 158 -23.94 79.51 -5.02
C ILE A 158 -24.14 80.95 -4.53
N ASN A 159 -23.71 81.91 -5.34
CA ASN A 159 -23.90 83.32 -5.08
C ASN A 159 -25.32 83.68 -5.51
N LEU A 160 -26.30 83.36 -4.66
CA LEU A 160 -27.70 83.77 -4.87
C LEU A 160 -27.78 85.29 -4.75
N THR A 161 -27.59 86.01 -5.85
CA THR A 161 -27.94 87.42 -5.92
C THR A 161 -29.47 87.51 -5.94
N PRO A 162 -30.12 88.06 -4.91
CA PRO A 162 -31.56 88.26 -4.93
C PRO A 162 -31.90 89.20 -6.10
N VAL A 163 -32.77 88.76 -7.00
CA VAL A 163 -33.37 89.64 -8.01
C VAL A 163 -34.26 90.64 -7.26
N VAL A 164 -33.75 91.84 -7.07
CA VAL A 164 -34.49 92.95 -6.46
C VAL A 164 -35.42 93.51 -7.54
N VAL A 165 -36.69 93.11 -7.51
CA VAL A 165 -37.73 93.76 -8.30
C VAL A 165 -38.18 95.00 -7.54
N PRO A 166 -37.87 96.23 -7.99
CA PRO A 166 -38.37 97.43 -7.33
C PRO A 166 -39.90 97.45 -7.42
N GLN A 167 -40.60 97.64 -6.31
CA GLN A 167 -42.07 97.55 -6.23
C GLN A 167 -42.80 98.62 -7.06
N ASN A 168 -42.09 99.63 -7.58
CA ASN A 168 -42.62 100.69 -8.43
C ASN A 168 -41.74 100.85 -9.69
N LEU A 169 -41.99 100.07 -10.74
CA LEU A 169 -41.44 100.36 -12.07
C LEU A 169 -42.37 101.36 -12.78
N THR A 170 -41.97 102.62 -12.79
CA THR A 170 -42.55 103.64 -13.67
C THR A 170 -41.74 103.64 -14.98
N CYS A 171 -42.41 103.48 -16.12
CA CYS A 171 -41.77 103.62 -17.42
C CYS A 171 -42.44 104.78 -18.18
N ASP A 172 -41.62 105.72 -18.64
CA ASP A 172 -42.06 106.98 -19.25
C ASP A 172 -42.35 106.81 -20.75
N SER A 173 -41.93 105.69 -21.35
CA SER A 173 -42.19 105.33 -22.75
C SER A 173 -42.46 103.82 -22.93
N VAL A 174 -43.24 103.48 -23.96
CA VAL A 174 -43.55 102.06 -24.31
C VAL A 174 -42.28 101.25 -24.61
N GLN A 175 -41.26 101.90 -25.16
CA GLN A 175 -40.01 101.26 -25.57
C GLN A 175 -39.12 100.90 -24.38
N GLU A 176 -39.12 101.71 -23.33
CA GLU A 176 -38.45 101.40 -22.05
C GLU A 176 -39.18 100.29 -21.29
N CYS A 177 -40.52 100.30 -21.26
CA CYS A 177 -41.28 99.19 -20.66
C CYS A 177 -40.95 97.85 -21.37
N GLN A 178 -40.78 97.85 -22.70
CA GLN A 178 -40.44 96.64 -23.45
C GLN A 178 -39.04 96.11 -23.09
N GLN A 179 -38.03 96.98 -22.99
CA GLN A 179 -36.68 96.56 -22.58
C GLN A 179 -36.64 96.00 -21.15
N ILE A 180 -37.44 96.57 -20.25
CA ILE A 180 -37.59 96.07 -18.88
C ILE A 180 -38.23 94.69 -18.88
N ILE A 181 -39.29 94.48 -19.67
CA ILE A 181 -39.93 93.17 -19.83
C ILE A 181 -38.93 92.16 -20.39
N ASP A 182 -38.20 92.50 -21.45
CA ASP A 182 -37.23 91.60 -22.09
C ASP A 182 -36.11 91.19 -21.10
N ASN A 183 -35.60 92.14 -20.29
CA ASN A 183 -34.59 91.85 -19.27
C ASN A 183 -35.15 90.96 -18.14
N LEU A 184 -36.36 91.25 -17.64
CA LEU A 184 -37.01 90.40 -16.63
C LEU A 184 -37.32 89.01 -17.16
N THR A 185 -37.71 88.86 -18.43
CA THR A 185 -37.91 87.54 -19.05
C THR A 185 -36.59 86.78 -19.18
N ALA A 186 -35.50 87.45 -19.56
CA ALA A 186 -34.18 86.83 -19.65
C ALA A 186 -33.67 86.38 -18.27
N GLN A 187 -33.87 87.18 -17.21
CA GLN A 187 -33.53 86.80 -15.83
C GLN A 187 -34.37 85.62 -15.33
N LEU A 188 -35.65 85.58 -15.70
CA LEU A 188 -36.55 84.47 -15.34
C LEU A 188 -36.13 83.18 -16.04
N GLU A 189 -35.74 83.25 -17.32
CA GLU A 189 -35.19 82.11 -18.08
C GLU A 189 -33.91 81.57 -17.43
N GLN A 190 -32.96 82.45 -17.08
CA GLN A 190 -31.71 82.07 -16.39
C GLN A 190 -31.96 81.41 -15.03
N LEU A 191 -32.84 81.99 -14.20
CA LEU A 191 -33.19 81.41 -12.91
C LEU A 191 -33.86 80.04 -13.05
N LYS A 192 -34.64 79.85 -14.13
CA LYS A 192 -35.28 78.56 -14.42
C LYS A 192 -34.25 77.51 -14.81
N GLU A 193 -33.27 77.89 -15.63
CA GLU A 193 -32.14 77.01 -15.99
C GLU A 193 -31.30 76.62 -14.77
N GLU A 194 -30.95 77.59 -13.91
CA GLU A 194 -30.21 77.33 -12.66
C GLU A 194 -31.00 76.40 -11.73
N ARG A 195 -32.31 76.63 -11.59
CA ARG A 195 -33.20 75.79 -10.78
C ARG A 195 -33.28 74.37 -11.32
N ASP A 196 -33.36 74.20 -12.64
CA ASP A 196 -33.43 72.88 -13.26
C ASP A 196 -32.09 72.13 -13.16
N GLU A 197 -30.96 72.84 -13.22
CA GLU A 197 -29.63 72.25 -12.97
C GLU A 197 -29.47 71.83 -11.49
N LEU A 198 -29.87 72.69 -10.55
CA LEU A 198 -29.91 72.35 -9.13
C LEU A 198 -30.79 71.14 -8.85
N ALA A 199 -31.96 71.03 -9.49
CA ALA A 199 -32.85 69.88 -9.35
C ALA A 199 -32.17 68.57 -9.80
N LYS A 200 -31.40 68.60 -10.90
CA LYS A 200 -30.62 67.44 -11.37
C LYS A 200 -29.51 67.08 -10.40
N GLN A 201 -28.77 68.06 -9.87
CA GLN A 201 -27.71 67.82 -8.89
C GLN A 201 -28.27 67.20 -7.60
N LEU A 202 -29.42 67.69 -7.14
CA LEU A 202 -30.11 67.15 -5.96
C LEU A 202 -30.54 65.70 -6.19
N GLN A 203 -31.09 65.39 -7.37
CA GLN A 203 -31.45 64.03 -7.75
C GLN A 203 -30.23 63.10 -7.81
N TYR A 204 -29.11 63.57 -8.38
CA TYR A 204 -27.87 62.81 -8.43
C TYR A 204 -27.30 62.53 -7.03
N LEU A 205 -27.25 63.55 -6.16
CA LEU A 205 -26.78 63.38 -4.78
C LEU A 205 -27.68 62.42 -3.99
N GLN A 206 -29.00 62.48 -4.20
CA GLN A 206 -29.93 61.58 -3.55
C GLN A 206 -29.74 60.13 -4.03
N GLN A 207 -29.45 59.92 -5.31
CA GLN A 207 -29.09 58.61 -5.85
C GLN A 207 -27.78 58.10 -5.27
N GLN A 208 -26.76 58.96 -5.18
CA GLN A 208 -25.47 58.60 -4.60
C GLN A 208 -25.60 58.22 -3.11
N LEU A 209 -26.38 58.98 -2.35
CA LEU A 209 -26.68 58.67 -0.95
C LEU A 209 -27.34 57.30 -0.80
N ASN A 210 -28.30 56.97 -1.67
CA ASN A 210 -28.98 55.67 -1.63
C ASN A 210 -28.00 54.52 -1.92
N MET A 211 -27.10 54.67 -2.91
CA MET A 211 -26.07 53.67 -3.19
C MET A 211 -25.15 53.46 -1.98
N THR A 212 -24.64 54.54 -1.38
CA THR A 212 -23.76 54.44 -0.20
C THR A 212 -24.47 53.82 1.01
N MET A 213 -25.78 54.05 1.17
CA MET A 213 -26.58 53.39 2.20
C MET A 213 -26.68 51.87 1.95
N THR A 214 -26.92 51.46 0.70
CA THR A 214 -26.97 50.03 0.36
C THR A 214 -25.62 49.33 0.53
N GLU A 215 -24.52 49.98 0.15
CA GLU A 215 -23.15 49.47 0.37
C GLU A 215 -22.85 49.34 1.86
N ASN A 216 -23.21 50.33 2.68
CA ASN A 216 -23.06 50.23 4.14
C ASN A 216 -23.85 49.07 4.74
N GLU A 217 -25.07 48.83 4.25
CA GLU A 217 -25.88 47.71 4.73
C GLU A 217 -25.27 46.35 4.35
N GLN A 218 -24.72 46.23 3.14
CA GLN A 218 -23.99 45.03 2.70
C GLN A 218 -22.72 44.80 3.54
N LEU A 219 -21.94 45.84 3.79
CA LEU A 219 -20.74 45.75 4.64
C LEU A 219 -21.09 45.35 6.07
N ARG A 220 -22.19 45.86 6.64
CA ARG A 220 -22.67 45.43 7.97
C ARG A 220 -23.01 43.95 8.00
N LYS A 221 -23.69 43.43 6.97
CA LYS A 221 -24.00 41.99 6.87
C LYS A 221 -22.74 41.15 6.73
N GLN A 222 -21.74 41.61 5.97
CA GLN A 222 -20.46 40.92 5.87
C GLN A 222 -19.72 40.87 7.20
N ILE A 223 -19.71 41.98 7.96
CA ILE A 223 -19.11 42.02 9.30
C ILE A 223 -19.80 41.04 10.25
N GLU A 224 -21.13 40.95 10.22
CA GLU A 224 -21.91 40.02 11.05
C GLU A 224 -21.57 38.55 10.73
N ILE A 225 -21.49 38.20 9.44
CA ILE A 225 -21.09 36.85 9.00
C ILE A 225 -19.66 36.52 9.48
N LEU A 226 -18.73 37.47 9.36
CA LEU A 226 -17.36 37.27 9.82
C LEU A 226 -17.27 37.11 11.34
N GLN A 227 -18.07 37.85 12.11
CA GLN A 227 -18.15 37.70 13.55
C GLN A 227 -18.69 36.32 13.94
N GLN A 228 -19.74 35.85 13.27
CA GLN A 228 -20.30 34.53 13.51
C GLN A 228 -19.29 33.41 13.18
N ALA A 229 -18.58 33.53 12.06
CA ALA A 229 -17.53 32.59 11.68
C ALA A 229 -16.37 32.58 12.69
N LEU A 230 -15.99 33.75 13.23
CA LEU A 230 -14.98 33.88 14.27
C LEU A 230 -15.42 33.19 15.57
N GLU A 231 -16.67 33.38 15.99
CA GLU A 231 -17.23 32.72 17.17
C GLU A 231 -17.26 31.19 17.03
N GLU A 232 -17.65 30.67 15.87
CA GLU A 232 -17.65 29.24 15.58
C GLU A 232 -16.22 28.66 15.61
N ARG A 233 -15.25 29.37 15.02
CA ARG A 233 -13.84 28.97 15.08
C ARG A 233 -13.31 28.97 16.51
N ASN A 234 -13.64 29.98 17.32
CA ASN A 234 -13.25 30.05 18.73
C ASN A 234 -13.89 28.93 19.57
N LYS A 235 -15.12 28.52 19.24
CA LYS A 235 -15.74 27.36 19.88
C LYS A 235 -15.00 26.08 19.54
N ARG A 236 -14.66 25.87 18.26
CA ARG A 236 -13.91 24.70 17.81
C ARG A 236 -12.50 24.64 18.41
N ILE A 237 -11.83 25.79 18.58
CA ILE A 237 -10.54 25.86 19.28
C ILE A 237 -10.68 25.36 20.73
N ARG A 238 -11.69 25.81 21.47
CA ARG A 238 -11.93 25.34 22.85
C ARG A 238 -12.20 23.85 22.92
N GLU A 239 -13.01 23.31 22.01
CA GLU A 239 -13.28 21.86 21.92
C GLU A 239 -11.99 21.07 21.66
N LEU A 240 -11.12 21.55 20.77
CA LEU A 240 -9.81 20.94 20.51
C LEU A 240 -8.85 21.06 21.70
N GLU A 241 -8.85 22.19 22.41
CA GLU A 241 -8.06 22.37 23.63
C GLU A 241 -8.47 21.36 24.72
N GLU A 242 -9.79 21.18 24.93
CA GLU A 242 -10.33 20.17 25.85
C GLU A 242 -9.95 18.74 25.44
N GLU A 243 -9.97 18.43 24.14
CA GLU A 243 -9.56 17.12 23.63
C GLU A 243 -8.05 16.87 23.80
N ILE A 244 -7.22 17.90 23.57
CA ILE A 244 -5.78 17.83 23.84
C ILE A 244 -5.51 17.60 25.32
N GLU A 245 -6.22 18.29 26.23
CA GLU A 245 -6.08 18.06 27.67
C GLU A 245 -6.48 16.64 28.07
N ARG A 246 -7.58 16.13 27.51
CA ARG A 246 -8.01 14.74 27.74
C ARG A 246 -6.95 13.75 27.26
N LEU A 247 -6.44 13.91 26.05
CA LEU A 247 -5.42 13.03 25.48
C LEU A 247 -4.11 13.08 26.27
N LYS A 248 -3.70 14.25 26.77
CA LYS A 248 -2.55 14.37 27.67
C LYS A 248 -2.77 13.62 28.98
N ALA A 249 -3.96 13.72 29.57
CA ALA A 249 -4.29 12.98 30.78
C ALA A 249 -4.30 11.46 30.54
N GLU A 250 -4.83 11.01 29.41
CA GLU A 250 -4.78 9.60 29.00
C GLU A 250 -3.35 9.13 28.80
N GLN A 251 -2.52 9.89 28.07
CA GLN A 251 -1.11 9.55 27.87
C GLN A 251 -0.36 9.42 29.21
N TRP A 252 -0.57 10.36 30.13
CA TRP A 252 0.04 10.29 31.47
C TRP A 252 -0.40 9.04 32.24
N SER A 253 -1.66 8.63 32.09
CA SER A 253 -2.16 7.39 32.70
C SER A 253 -1.48 6.13 32.12
N TRP A 254 -1.21 6.12 30.81
CA TRP A 254 -0.50 5.03 30.13
C TRP A 254 0.98 4.98 30.52
N GLU A 255 1.63 6.14 30.64
CA GLU A 255 3.01 6.22 31.11
C GLU A 255 3.14 5.71 32.54
N THR A 256 2.23 6.12 33.44
CA THR A 256 2.19 5.63 34.82
C THR A 256 1.91 4.12 34.88
N ALA A 257 0.97 3.63 34.06
CA ALA A 257 0.67 2.20 33.98
C ALA A 257 1.87 1.39 33.44
N ARG A 258 2.59 1.95 32.47
CA ARG A 258 3.80 1.35 31.90
C ARG A 258 4.93 1.30 32.92
N GLU A 259 5.22 2.38 33.63
CA GLU A 259 6.23 2.39 34.69
C GLU A 259 5.93 1.32 35.74
N LYS A 260 4.67 1.23 36.19
CA LYS A 260 4.23 0.20 37.14
C LYS A 260 4.38 -1.22 36.59
N ALA A 261 4.13 -1.41 35.30
CA ALA A 261 4.32 -2.69 34.63
C ALA A 261 5.81 -3.04 34.48
N GLU A 262 6.67 -2.06 34.20
CA GLU A 262 8.13 -2.24 34.11
C GLU A 262 8.72 -2.60 35.48
N GLU A 263 8.27 -1.96 36.57
CA GLU A 263 8.65 -2.33 37.93
C GLU A 263 8.26 -3.79 38.26
N GLN A 264 7.03 -4.19 37.93
CA GLN A 264 6.59 -5.58 38.10
C GLN A 264 7.40 -6.53 37.21
N TYR A 265 7.66 -6.16 35.96
CA TYR A 265 8.43 -6.97 35.04
C TYR A 265 9.85 -7.19 35.55
N ILE A 266 10.53 -6.14 36.02
CA ILE A 266 11.87 -6.23 36.62
C ILE A 266 11.85 -7.13 37.87
N LEU A 267 10.78 -7.08 38.67
CA LEU A 267 10.65 -7.91 39.86
C LEU A 267 10.55 -9.41 39.51
N TRP A 268 9.77 -9.79 38.50
CA TRP A 268 9.51 -11.20 38.17
C TRP A 268 10.47 -11.79 37.13
N THR A 269 11.11 -10.97 36.29
CA THR A 269 12.09 -11.40 35.27
C THR A 269 13.21 -12.30 35.82
N PRO A 270 13.88 -11.98 36.94
CA PRO A 270 14.94 -12.85 37.48
C PRO A 270 14.42 -14.19 37.99
N TYR A 271 13.12 -14.37 38.23
CA TYR A 271 12.53 -15.63 38.67
C TYR A 271 11.95 -16.46 37.52
N LEU A 272 11.32 -15.81 36.53
CA LEU A 272 10.71 -16.51 35.39
C LEU A 272 11.75 -17.03 34.40
N PHE A 273 12.79 -16.25 34.12
CA PHE A 273 13.80 -16.64 33.13
C PHE A 273 14.57 -17.92 33.52
N PRO A 274 15.03 -18.11 34.77
CA PRO A 274 15.65 -19.37 35.20
C PRO A 274 14.70 -20.56 35.16
N ILE A 275 13.40 -20.37 35.49
CA ILE A 275 12.41 -21.45 35.46
C ILE A 275 12.20 -21.95 34.02
N VAL A 276 12.05 -21.02 33.07
CA VAL A 276 11.92 -21.37 31.65
C VAL A 276 13.18 -22.07 31.15
N LEU A 277 14.38 -21.54 31.48
CA LEU A 277 15.65 -22.14 31.09
C LEU A 277 15.84 -23.55 31.70
N ALA A 278 15.45 -23.74 32.96
CA ALA A 278 15.47 -25.03 33.64
C ALA A 278 14.52 -26.03 32.97
N SER A 279 13.30 -25.61 32.62
CA SER A 279 12.34 -26.46 31.92
C SER A 279 12.87 -26.90 30.54
N LEU A 280 13.48 -25.97 29.79
CA LEU A 280 14.03 -26.23 28.46
C LEU A 280 15.23 -27.18 28.53
N THR A 281 16.12 -27.00 29.52
CA THR A 281 17.27 -27.89 29.73
C THR A 281 16.84 -29.30 30.15
N ILE A 282 15.82 -29.44 31.00
CA ILE A 282 15.24 -30.74 31.36
C ILE A 282 14.62 -31.42 30.12
N TYR A 283 13.86 -30.66 29.34
CA TYR A 283 13.24 -31.17 28.11
C TYR A 283 14.31 -31.66 27.11
N TYR A 284 15.36 -30.85 26.87
CA TYR A 284 16.47 -31.22 25.99
C TYR A 284 17.21 -32.49 26.47
N ARG A 285 17.46 -32.61 27.77
CA ARG A 285 18.06 -33.84 28.35
C ARG A 285 17.18 -35.06 28.15
N ARG A 286 15.86 -34.92 28.27
CA ARG A 286 14.89 -36.00 28.04
C ARG A 286 14.86 -36.41 26.58
N TYR A 287 14.82 -35.45 25.67
CA TYR A 287 14.90 -35.69 24.23
C TYR A 287 16.18 -36.44 23.83
N LYS A 288 17.35 -36.00 24.34
CA LYS A 288 18.64 -36.67 24.07
C LYS A 288 18.66 -38.13 24.53
N ARG A 289 18.02 -38.45 25.66
CA ARG A 289 17.90 -39.85 26.13
C ARG A 289 17.03 -40.68 25.19
N ILE A 290 15.85 -40.16 24.82
CA ILE A 290 14.91 -40.87 23.93
C ILE A 290 15.56 -41.16 22.58
N LYS A 291 16.29 -40.19 22.01
CA LYS A 291 17.00 -40.37 20.74
C LYS A 291 18.00 -41.53 20.79
N LYS A 292 18.81 -41.63 21.86
CA LYS A 292 19.74 -42.75 22.04
C LYS A 292 19.04 -44.12 22.07
N TYR A 293 17.89 -44.22 22.73
CA TYR A 293 17.13 -45.47 22.76
C TYR A 293 16.55 -45.83 21.39
N ALA A 294 16.10 -44.83 20.63
CA ALA A 294 15.63 -45.02 19.26
C ALA A 294 16.75 -45.50 18.32
N ASP A 295 17.94 -44.90 18.40
CA ASP A 295 19.09 -45.29 17.58
C ASP A 295 19.50 -46.75 17.85
N VAL A 296 19.55 -47.19 19.12
CA VAL A 296 19.87 -48.59 19.48
C VAL A 296 18.82 -49.58 18.94
N GLN A 297 17.54 -49.22 18.98
CA GLN A 297 16.45 -50.05 18.43
C GLN A 297 16.56 -50.20 16.91
N ILE A 298 16.97 -49.14 16.21
CA ILE A 298 17.20 -49.18 14.77
C ILE A 298 18.37 -50.12 14.44
N ASP A 299 19.46 -50.05 15.20
CA ASP A 299 20.63 -50.92 14.99
C ASP A 299 20.33 -52.41 15.22
N LEU A 300 19.51 -52.74 16.23
CA LEU A 300 19.07 -54.11 16.50
C LEU A 300 18.22 -54.66 15.35
N LYS A 301 17.21 -53.91 14.93
CA LYS A 301 16.36 -54.29 13.78
C LYS A 301 17.16 -54.42 12.48
N ALA A 302 18.17 -53.58 12.29
CA ALA A 302 19.05 -53.68 11.13
C ALA A 302 19.93 -54.95 11.15
N LYS A 303 20.26 -55.51 12.32
CA LYS A 303 20.99 -56.78 12.45
C LYS A 303 20.08 -57.97 12.18
N GLU A 304 18.89 -58.01 12.77
CA GLU A 304 17.89 -59.07 12.55
C GLU A 304 17.59 -59.22 11.05
N LEU A 305 17.35 -58.10 10.36
CA LEU A 305 17.09 -58.10 8.91
C LEU A 305 18.26 -58.68 8.09
N LYS A 306 19.50 -58.46 8.52
CA LYS A 306 20.69 -59.02 7.83
C LYS A 306 20.78 -60.53 8.02
N GLU A 307 20.44 -61.04 9.20
CA GLU A 307 20.45 -62.48 9.49
C GLU A 307 19.35 -63.22 8.72
N GLU A 308 18.14 -62.64 8.64
CA GLU A 308 17.05 -63.17 7.83
C GLU A 308 17.46 -63.29 6.35
N LEU A 309 18.04 -62.23 5.79
CA LEU A 309 18.51 -62.21 4.40
C LEU A 309 19.56 -63.31 4.14
N LEU A 310 20.50 -63.51 5.07
CA LEU A 310 21.54 -64.55 4.95
C LEU A 310 20.93 -65.96 4.93
N SER A 311 19.91 -66.20 5.77
CA SER A 311 19.22 -67.50 5.84
C SER A 311 18.47 -67.84 4.55
N GLU A 312 17.88 -66.84 3.88
CA GLU A 312 17.23 -67.03 2.60
C GLU A 312 18.20 -67.39 1.48
N TYR A 313 19.40 -66.78 1.47
CA TYR A 313 20.44 -67.09 0.48
C TYR A 313 20.92 -68.54 0.61
N LEU A 314 21.23 -69.00 1.83
CA LEU A 314 21.64 -70.38 2.10
C LEU A 314 20.59 -71.41 1.65
N LYS A 315 19.31 -71.11 1.86
CA LYS A 315 18.21 -71.99 1.42
C LYS A 315 18.14 -72.10 -0.11
N LYS A 316 18.36 -71.00 -0.84
CA LYS A 316 18.37 -70.99 -2.31
C LYS A 316 19.55 -71.78 -2.88
N ASP A 317 20.74 -71.68 -2.27
CA ASP A 317 21.93 -72.40 -2.74
C ASP A 317 21.83 -73.92 -2.51
N LEU A 318 21.28 -74.35 -1.38
CA LEU A 318 21.01 -75.78 -1.12
C LEU A 318 20.05 -76.40 -2.16
N LEU A 319 19.01 -75.65 -2.54
CA LEU A 319 18.06 -76.09 -3.56
C LEU A 319 18.70 -76.18 -4.94
N ARG A 320 19.65 -75.30 -5.27
CA ARG A 320 20.40 -75.36 -6.54
C ARG A 320 21.31 -76.59 -6.60
N ALA A 321 22.10 -76.83 -5.54
CA ALA A 321 23.05 -77.94 -5.49
C ALA A 321 22.37 -79.33 -5.57
N LYS A 322 21.18 -79.50 -4.97
CA LYS A 322 20.46 -80.78 -4.97
C LYS A 322 19.87 -81.18 -6.34
N ILE A 323 19.68 -80.22 -7.25
CA ILE A 323 19.09 -80.47 -8.58
C ILE A 323 20.18 -80.70 -9.63
N GLU A 324 21.31 -80.00 -9.52
CA GLU A 324 22.46 -80.18 -10.43
C GLU A 324 23.08 -81.58 -10.33
N THR A 325 22.97 -82.27 -9.19
CA THR A 325 23.50 -83.63 -9.01
C THR A 325 22.67 -84.74 -9.66
N ILE A 326 21.45 -84.46 -10.16
CA ILE A 326 20.57 -85.50 -10.74
C ILE A 326 20.39 -85.36 -12.26
N VAL A 327 20.78 -84.22 -12.86
CA VAL A 327 20.65 -84.00 -14.32
C VAL A 327 21.88 -83.27 -14.87
N ASP A 328 22.68 -83.98 -15.67
CA ASP A 328 23.92 -83.45 -16.26
C ASP A 328 23.72 -82.58 -17.53
N ASP A 329 22.55 -82.61 -18.17
CA ASP A 329 22.26 -81.81 -19.39
C ASP A 329 21.57 -80.47 -19.02
N PRO A 330 22.22 -79.31 -19.22
CA PRO A 330 21.73 -78.01 -18.77
C PRO A 330 20.40 -77.60 -19.42
N ASN A 331 20.11 -78.05 -20.65
CA ASN A 331 18.83 -77.74 -21.30
C ASN A 331 17.69 -78.60 -20.76
N LEU A 332 17.96 -79.83 -20.35
CA LEU A 332 16.98 -80.73 -19.76
C LEU A 332 16.64 -80.30 -18.32
N LEU A 333 17.63 -79.84 -17.56
CA LEU A 333 17.46 -79.32 -16.20
C LEU A 333 16.52 -78.11 -16.16
N VAL A 334 16.63 -77.19 -17.12
CA VAL A 334 15.70 -76.04 -17.24
C VAL A 334 14.27 -76.52 -17.51
N ILE A 335 14.07 -77.46 -18.44
CA ILE A 335 12.74 -77.96 -18.76
C ILE A 335 12.12 -78.69 -17.56
N LEU A 336 12.89 -79.54 -16.87
CA LEU A 336 12.44 -80.27 -15.69
C LEU A 336 12.11 -79.34 -14.51
N ARG A 337 12.95 -78.33 -14.24
CA ARG A 337 12.70 -77.30 -13.21
C ARG A 337 11.39 -76.54 -13.44
N THR A 338 11.01 -76.33 -14.70
CA THR A 338 9.85 -75.51 -15.02
C THR A 338 8.55 -76.32 -15.11
N ILE A 339 8.62 -77.60 -15.48
CA ILE A 339 7.45 -78.45 -15.74
C ILE A 339 7.10 -79.35 -14.56
N ILE A 340 8.09 -79.95 -13.87
CA ILE A 340 7.81 -80.91 -12.78
C ILE A 340 6.98 -80.28 -11.65
N PRO A 341 7.28 -79.08 -11.14
CA PRO A 341 6.48 -78.46 -10.07
C PRO A 341 5.02 -78.21 -10.47
N GLN A 342 4.71 -78.09 -11.77
CA GLN A 342 3.34 -77.90 -12.26
C GLN A 342 2.54 -79.20 -12.32
N ILE A 343 3.21 -80.36 -12.39
CA ILE A 343 2.56 -81.67 -12.46
C ILE A 343 2.41 -82.26 -11.06
N THR A 344 3.43 -82.12 -10.20
CA THR A 344 3.44 -82.71 -8.85
C THR A 344 3.00 -81.75 -7.75
N GLY A 345 2.94 -80.43 -8.01
CA GLY A 345 2.56 -79.41 -7.02
C GLY A 345 3.59 -79.19 -5.90
N SER A 346 4.72 -79.90 -5.93
CA SER A 346 5.82 -79.78 -4.97
C SER A 346 6.97 -78.97 -5.57
N THR A 347 7.61 -78.12 -4.76
CA THR A 347 8.82 -77.37 -5.14
C THR A 347 10.09 -78.23 -5.12
N GLU A 348 10.03 -79.44 -4.54
CA GLU A 348 11.14 -80.38 -4.48
C GLU A 348 10.98 -81.48 -5.53
N ILE A 349 11.98 -81.66 -6.38
CA ILE A 349 12.03 -82.73 -7.39
C ILE A 349 12.78 -83.91 -6.77
N THR A 350 12.10 -85.02 -6.48
CA THR A 350 12.75 -86.23 -5.96
C THR A 350 12.99 -87.27 -7.06
N LYS A 351 13.96 -88.18 -6.86
CA LYS A 351 14.22 -89.30 -7.78
C LYS A 351 12.96 -90.17 -7.99
N GLY A 352 12.13 -90.30 -6.95
CA GLY A 352 10.86 -91.03 -7.00
C GLY A 352 9.81 -90.35 -7.88
N ASP A 353 9.70 -89.03 -7.83
CA ASP A 353 8.76 -88.27 -8.66
C ASP A 353 9.11 -88.41 -10.16
N ILE A 354 10.41 -88.36 -10.50
CA ILE A 354 10.89 -88.54 -11.88
C ILE A 354 10.56 -89.96 -12.41
N LEU A 355 10.54 -90.99 -11.55
CA LEU A 355 10.21 -92.37 -11.93
C LEU A 355 8.70 -92.58 -12.18
N GLN A 356 7.84 -91.88 -11.43
CA GLN A 356 6.38 -91.97 -11.54
C GLN A 356 5.79 -91.04 -12.61
N LEU A 357 6.62 -90.21 -13.21
CA LEU A 357 6.21 -89.18 -14.14
C LEU A 357 5.75 -89.74 -15.50
N ASP A 358 4.60 -89.26 -15.99
CA ASP A 358 4.09 -89.58 -17.34
C ASP A 358 4.85 -88.76 -18.40
N ILE A 359 5.65 -89.47 -19.19
CA ILE A 359 6.55 -88.91 -20.21
C ILE A 359 5.74 -88.21 -21.32
N ASP A 360 4.54 -88.71 -21.64
CA ASP A 360 3.70 -88.12 -22.67
C ASP A 360 3.05 -86.81 -22.21
N GLN A 361 2.69 -86.73 -20.92
CA GLN A 361 2.16 -85.51 -20.32
C GLN A 361 3.22 -84.40 -20.26
N VAL A 362 4.47 -84.73 -19.90
CA VAL A 362 5.60 -83.79 -19.92
C VAL A 362 5.90 -83.32 -21.33
N ALA A 363 5.95 -84.23 -22.30
CA ALA A 363 6.23 -83.89 -23.69
C ALA A 363 5.17 -82.95 -24.27
N LYS A 364 3.89 -83.16 -23.93
CA LYS A 364 2.77 -82.29 -24.34
C LYS A 364 2.85 -80.91 -23.71
N LEU A 365 3.18 -80.82 -22.42
CA LEU A 365 3.36 -79.56 -21.70
C LEU A 365 4.62 -78.81 -22.18
N ALA A 366 5.71 -79.53 -22.45
CA ALA A 366 6.94 -78.97 -23.02
C ALA A 366 6.71 -78.44 -24.44
N ARG A 367 5.99 -79.18 -25.29
CA ARG A 367 5.61 -78.72 -26.63
C ARG A 367 4.80 -77.43 -26.58
N LYS A 368 3.82 -77.34 -25.66
CA LYS A 368 2.96 -76.16 -25.52
C LYS A 368 3.72 -74.95 -25.00
N ARG A 369 4.65 -75.14 -24.05
CA ARG A 369 5.34 -74.04 -23.37
C ARG A 369 6.60 -73.57 -24.09
N PHE A 370 7.33 -74.48 -24.73
CA PHE A 370 8.59 -74.18 -25.42
C PHE A 370 8.47 -74.26 -26.95
N LEU A 371 7.26 -74.46 -27.49
CA LEU A 371 6.96 -74.47 -28.94
C LEU A 371 7.87 -75.42 -29.73
N LEU A 372 8.12 -76.61 -29.18
CA LEU A 372 9.03 -77.61 -29.77
C LEU A 372 8.40 -78.25 -31.03
N LYS A 373 9.21 -78.38 -32.10
CA LYS A 373 8.86 -79.16 -33.31
C LYS A 373 8.76 -80.66 -32.98
N GLU A 374 7.96 -81.42 -33.74
CA GLU A 374 7.67 -82.85 -33.46
C GLU A 374 8.93 -83.70 -33.26
N ASN A 375 9.94 -83.50 -34.11
CA ASN A 375 11.24 -84.19 -34.02
C ASN A 375 12.01 -83.89 -32.72
N ARG A 376 11.87 -82.69 -32.15
CA ARG A 376 12.47 -82.34 -30.85
C ARG A 376 11.67 -82.87 -29.67
N VAL A 377 10.36 -83.05 -29.84
CA VAL A 377 9.52 -83.71 -28.84
C VAL A 377 9.87 -85.19 -28.75
N GLU A 378 10.09 -85.87 -29.87
CA GLU A 378 10.58 -87.26 -29.88
C GLU A 378 11.98 -87.38 -29.24
N TYR A 379 12.89 -86.45 -29.54
CA TYR A 379 14.19 -86.40 -28.89
C TYR A 379 14.09 -86.20 -27.37
N LEU A 380 13.18 -85.32 -26.93
CA LEU A 380 12.90 -85.10 -25.50
C LEU A 380 12.35 -86.37 -24.84
N LYS A 381 11.37 -87.04 -25.47
CA LYS A 381 10.84 -88.31 -24.97
C LYS A 381 11.93 -89.37 -24.83
N LYS A 382 12.81 -89.49 -25.84
CA LYS A 382 13.94 -90.41 -25.83
C LYS A 382 14.92 -90.09 -24.69
N LYS A 383 15.23 -88.81 -24.46
CA LYS A 383 16.13 -88.39 -23.38
C LYS A 383 15.52 -88.55 -21.99
N LEU A 384 14.21 -88.33 -21.84
CA LEU A 384 13.49 -88.61 -20.60
C LEU A 384 13.42 -90.10 -20.29
N LEU A 385 13.26 -90.95 -21.32
CA LEU A 385 13.36 -92.41 -21.19
C LEU A 385 14.75 -92.85 -20.76
N GLU A 386 15.80 -92.33 -21.41
CA GLU A 386 17.20 -92.62 -21.07
C GLU A 386 17.51 -92.17 -19.63
N LEU A 387 16.99 -91.02 -19.19
CA LEU A 387 17.12 -90.54 -17.81
C LEU A 387 16.38 -91.46 -16.82
N LYS A 388 15.17 -91.91 -17.16
CA LYS A 388 14.39 -92.85 -16.35
C LYS A 388 15.08 -94.20 -16.22
N GLU A 389 15.70 -94.69 -17.29
CA GLU A 389 16.51 -95.91 -17.27
C GLU A 389 17.78 -95.77 -16.45
N ARG A 390 18.53 -94.67 -16.61
CA ARG A 390 19.72 -94.40 -15.77
C ARG A 390 19.38 -94.32 -14.29
N ILE A 391 18.30 -93.62 -13.93
CA ILE A 391 17.84 -93.54 -12.53
C ILE A 391 17.40 -94.91 -12.02
N LYS A 392 16.79 -95.76 -12.87
CA LYS A 392 16.42 -97.13 -12.51
C LYS A 392 17.63 -98.05 -12.36
N GLU A 393 18.68 -97.88 -13.18
CA GLU A 393 19.94 -98.61 -13.05
C GLU A 393 20.74 -98.18 -11.82
N GLU A 394 20.76 -96.88 -11.50
CA GLU A 394 21.35 -96.38 -10.25
C GLU A 394 20.57 -96.89 -9.04
N ALA A 395 19.24 -96.81 -9.05
CA ALA A 395 18.40 -97.33 -7.97
C ALA A 395 18.46 -98.86 -7.84
N GLY A 396 18.81 -99.58 -8.92
CA GLY A 396 18.99 -101.04 -8.93
C GLY A 396 20.40 -101.51 -8.57
N LYS A 397 21.39 -100.60 -8.55
CA LYS A 397 22.74 -100.86 -8.02
C LYS A 397 22.87 -100.61 -6.52
N ASP A 398 21.88 -99.95 -5.92
CA ASP A 398 21.77 -99.72 -4.47
C ASP A 398 20.91 -100.81 -3.77
N VAL A 399 21.03 -102.08 -4.20
CA VAL A 399 20.51 -103.28 -3.48
C VAL A 399 21.62 -104.27 -3.19
#